data_AF-A0A378WD24-F1
#
_entry.id   AF-A0A378WD24-F1
#
_cell.length_a   1.000
_cell.length_b   1.000
_cell.length_c   1.000
_cell.angle_alpha   90.00
_cell.angle_beta   90.00
_cell.angle_gamma   90.00
#
_symmetry.space_group_name_H-M   'P 1'
#
loop_
_entity.id
_entity.type
_entity.pdbx_description
1 polymer ?
#
loop_
_entity_poly.entity_id
_entity_poly.type
_entity_poly.pdbx_seq_one_letter_code
_entity_poly.pdbx_strand_id
1 'polypeptide(L)'
;MSNLRSGESNYPTPDALVAQRNSRLWTAHAQRSAGAERDHALSMAAQWSTTFQMLMATAPGDRRVPLRRGDRDENRAQFVYYLILVVALLALGIYMVYN
;
A
#
# COMPACT_ATOMS: atom_id res chain seq x y z
N MET A 1 -2.00 29.94 -1.92
CA MET A 1 -1.50 28.94 -0.96
C MET A 1 -2.12 27.59 -1.29
N SER A 2 -1.44 26.79 -2.11
CA SER A 2 -1.92 25.48 -2.57
C SER A 2 -1.56 24.41 -1.54
N ASN A 3 -2.50 24.10 -0.65
CA ASN A 3 -2.42 22.91 0.21
C ASN A 3 -2.81 21.67 -0.61
N LEU A 4 -2.00 21.33 -1.61
CA LEU A 4 -1.95 19.97 -2.12
C LEU A 4 -1.27 19.17 -1.01
N ARG A 5 -2.08 18.55 -0.14
CA ARG A 5 -1.60 17.45 0.70
C ARG A 5 -0.95 16.46 -0.26
N SER A 6 0.38 16.46 -0.26
CA SER A 6 1.19 15.34 -0.70
C SER A 6 0.64 14.11 0.00
N GLY A 7 -0.22 13.37 -0.70
CA GLY A 7 -0.52 12.00 -0.31
C GLY A 7 0.80 11.28 -0.46
N GLU A 8 1.55 11.19 0.65
CA GLU A 8 2.76 10.38 0.74
C GLU A 8 2.39 9.01 0.18
N SER A 9 3.01 8.69 -0.95
CA SER A 9 2.90 7.40 -1.60
C SER A 9 3.47 6.37 -0.64
N ASN A 10 2.63 5.86 0.27
CA ASN A 10 3.02 4.87 1.28
C ASN A 10 3.15 3.46 0.64
N TYR A 11 3.65 3.42 -0.59
CA TYR A 11 3.85 2.19 -1.33
C TYR A 11 5.22 1.61 -0.98
N PRO A 12 5.32 0.29 -0.76
CA PRO A 12 6.59 -0.34 -0.50
C PRO A 12 7.49 -0.24 -1.74
N THR A 13 8.74 0.17 -1.53
CA THR A 13 9.78 0.10 -2.55
C THR A 13 10.05 -1.35 -2.96
N PRO A 14 10.62 -1.59 -4.16
CA PRO A 14 11.06 -2.92 -4.56
C PRO A 14 11.95 -3.61 -3.50
N ASP A 15 12.87 -2.86 -2.89
CA ASP A 15 13.76 -3.38 -1.84
C ASP A 15 12.98 -3.73 -0.56
N ALA A 16 11.98 -2.95 -0.19
CA ALA A 16 11.09 -3.27 0.92
C ALA A 16 10.34 -4.58 0.65
N LEU A 17 9.87 -4.81 -0.58
CA LEU A 17 9.20 -6.06 -0.95
C LEU A 17 10.15 -7.28 -0.90
N VAL A 18 11.41 -7.10 -1.29
CA VAL A 18 12.44 -8.14 -1.16
C VAL A 18 12.68 -8.46 0.32
N ALA A 19 12.82 -7.45 1.17
CA ALA A 19 12.98 -7.63 2.61
C ALA A 19 11.77 -8.35 3.23
N GLN A 20 10.55 -7.94 2.87
CA GLN A 20 9.32 -8.60 3.33
C GLN A 20 9.24 -10.07 2.88
N ARG A 21 9.61 -10.36 1.63
CA ARG A 21 9.64 -11.73 1.10
C ARG A 21 10.64 -12.60 1.87
N ASN A 22 11.86 -12.10 2.09
CA ASN A 22 12.89 -12.83 2.81
C ASN A 22 12.49 -13.11 4.26
N SER A 23 11.88 -12.14 4.94
CA SER A 23 11.33 -12.35 6.29
C SER A 23 10.34 -13.53 6.31
N ARG A 24 9.39 -13.57 5.37
CA ARG A 24 8.40 -14.65 5.27
C ARG A 24 9.03 -16.02 4.95
N LEU A 25 10.04 -16.06 4.09
CA LEU A 25 10.75 -17.30 3.76
C LEU A 25 11.45 -17.86 5.00
N TRP A 26 12.12 -17.01 5.78
CA TRP A 26 12.76 -17.42 7.03
C TRP A 26 11.74 -17.84 8.10
N THR A 27 10.59 -17.17 8.22
CA THR A 27 9.51 -17.63 9.09
C THR A 27 8.98 -19.00 8.67
N ALA A 28 8.79 -19.23 7.38
CA ALA A 28 8.35 -20.53 6.86
C ALA A 28 9.42 -21.62 7.03
N HIS A 29 10.71 -21.26 7.05
CA HIS A 29 11.81 -22.17 7.40
C HIS A 29 11.79 -22.50 8.89
N ALA A 30 11.63 -21.50 9.75
CA ALA A 30 11.52 -21.67 11.20
C ALA A 30 10.36 -22.59 11.61
N GLN A 31 9.22 -22.52 10.89
CA GLN A 31 8.07 -23.40 11.11
C GLN A 31 8.36 -24.88 10.81
N ARG A 32 9.33 -25.16 9.95
CA ARG A 32 9.74 -26.51 9.54
C ARG A 32 10.99 -27.02 10.27
N SER A 33 11.63 -26.15 11.05
CA SER A 33 12.89 -26.42 11.75
C SER A 33 12.68 -26.55 13.26
N ALA A 34 13.66 -27.12 13.97
CA ALA A 34 13.64 -27.26 15.43
C ALA A 34 14.98 -26.88 16.06
N GLY A 35 14.96 -26.57 17.36
CA GLY A 35 16.15 -26.22 18.14
C GLY A 35 16.90 -25.00 17.58
N ALA A 36 18.23 -25.06 17.58
CA ALA A 36 19.10 -23.96 17.18
C ALA A 36 18.86 -23.46 15.74
N GLU A 37 18.45 -24.35 14.83
CA GLU A 37 18.13 -23.96 13.45
C GLU A 37 16.86 -23.10 13.38
N ARG A 38 15.85 -23.42 14.20
CA ARG A 38 14.65 -22.60 14.32
C ARG A 38 14.96 -21.23 14.90
N ASP A 39 15.79 -21.16 15.93
CA ASP A 39 16.13 -19.89 16.57
C ASP A 39 16.94 -18.99 15.62
N HIS A 40 17.86 -19.58 14.85
CA HIS A 40 18.57 -18.87 13.78
C HIS A 40 17.61 -18.40 12.68
N ALA A 41 16.67 -19.24 12.25
CA ALA A 41 15.69 -18.87 11.24
C ALA A 41 14.77 -17.72 11.72
N LEU A 42 14.39 -17.72 13.00
CA LEU A 42 13.62 -16.64 13.61
C LEU A 42 14.43 -15.34 13.72
N SER A 43 15.72 -15.41 14.06
CA SER A 43 16.57 -14.22 14.12
C SER A 43 16.74 -13.59 12.73
N MET A 44 16.95 -14.40 11.69
CA MET A 44 16.99 -13.94 10.31
C MET A 44 15.65 -13.35 9.87
N ALA A 45 14.52 -13.98 10.23
CA ALA A 45 13.19 -13.44 9.93
C ALA A 45 12.95 -12.07 10.58
N ALA A 46 13.40 -11.89 11.83
CA ALA A 46 13.32 -10.63 12.56
C ALA A 46 14.17 -9.55 11.90
N GLN A 47 15.42 -9.86 11.54
CA GLN A 47 16.33 -8.92 10.86
C GLN A 47 15.70 -8.38 9.57
N TRP A 48 15.19 -9.27 8.70
CA TRP A 48 14.53 -8.86 7.46
C TRP A 48 13.23 -8.06 7.68
N SER A 49 12.48 -8.37 8.74
CA SER A 49 11.30 -7.59 9.13
C SER A 49 11.67 -6.17 9.55
N THR A 50 12.74 -6.02 10.34
CA THR A 50 13.27 -4.70 10.72
C THR A 50 13.76 -3.92 9.50
N THR A 51 14.47 -4.57 8.57
CA THR A 51 14.89 -3.93 7.32
C THR A 51 13.69 -3.45 6.50
N PHE A 52 12.62 -4.24 6.42
CA PHE A 52 11.38 -3.82 5.76
C PHE A 52 10.78 -2.56 6.40
N GLN A 53 10.68 -2.52 7.73
CA GLN A 53 10.17 -1.35 8.45
C GLN A 53 11.05 -0.11 8.25
N MET A 54 12.37 -0.28 8.26
CA MET A 54 13.30 0.83 7.98
C MET A 54 13.12 1.36 6.55
N LEU A 55 13.04 0.49 5.55
CA LEU A 55 12.85 0.90 4.16
C LEU A 55 11.50 1.60 3.93
N MET A 56 10.45 1.14 4.59
CA MET A 56 9.14 1.80 4.57
C MET A 56 9.17 3.19 5.22
N ALA A 57 10.04 3.40 6.23
CA ALA A 57 10.13 4.67 6.96
C ALA A 57 11.07 5.69 6.29
N THR A 58 12.11 5.25 5.58
CA THR A 58 13.16 6.15 5.04
C THR A 58 12.98 6.49 3.57
N ALA A 59 12.32 5.64 2.79
CA ALA A 59 12.12 5.86 1.36
C ALA A 59 10.74 5.31 0.94
N PRO A 60 9.64 6.01 1.24
CA PRO A 60 8.33 5.64 0.71
C PRO A 60 8.40 5.62 -0.83
N GLY A 61 7.99 4.48 -1.42
CA GLY A 61 8.13 4.23 -2.84
C GLY A 61 7.16 5.07 -3.66
N ASP A 62 7.66 5.71 -4.71
CA ASP A 62 6.86 6.63 -5.53
C ASP A 62 5.87 5.92 -6.47
N ARG A 63 5.98 4.59 -6.60
CA ARG A 63 5.21 3.77 -7.55
C ARG A 63 4.33 2.77 -6.82
N ARG A 64 3.04 2.74 -7.21
CA ARG A 64 2.10 1.66 -6.90
C ARG A 64 2.67 0.32 -7.38
N VAL A 65 3.35 -0.42 -6.51
CA VAL A 65 3.56 -1.85 -6.77
C VAL A 65 2.22 -2.53 -6.46
N PRO A 66 1.62 -3.27 -7.40
CA PRO A 66 0.33 -3.90 -7.15
C PRO A 66 0.46 -4.87 -5.97
N LEU A 67 -0.03 -4.42 -4.82
CA LEU A 67 -0.36 -5.30 -3.72
C LEU A 67 -1.47 -6.24 -4.23
N ARG A 68 -1.33 -7.51 -3.86
CA ARG A 68 -2.12 -8.67 -4.30
C ARG A 68 -3.59 -8.34 -4.62
N ARG A 69 -4.14 -8.94 -5.69
CA ARG A 69 -5.58 -8.89 -6.07
C ARG A 69 -6.47 -8.91 -4.81
N GLY A 70 -7.13 -7.79 -4.52
CA GLY A 70 -8.05 -7.69 -3.38
C GLY A 70 -8.07 -6.32 -2.69
N ASP A 71 -7.01 -5.50 -2.82
CA ASP A 71 -7.05 -4.14 -2.29
C ASP A 71 -8.05 -3.31 -3.09
N ARG A 72 -9.16 -2.92 -2.45
CA ARG A 72 -10.13 -2.01 -3.04
C ARG A 72 -9.41 -0.70 -3.27
N ASP A 73 -9.33 -0.29 -4.54
CA ASP A 73 -8.80 1.01 -4.91
C ASP A 73 -9.76 2.09 -4.39
N GLU A 74 -9.51 2.57 -3.17
CA GLU A 74 -10.33 3.57 -2.48
C GLU A 74 -10.45 4.86 -3.30
N ASN A 75 -9.43 5.17 -4.12
CA ASN A 75 -9.46 6.29 -5.06
C ASN A 75 -10.54 6.15 -6.13
N ARG A 76 -10.91 4.92 -6.52
CA ARG A 76 -11.95 4.70 -7.53
C ARG A 76 -13.33 5.05 -6.99
N ALA A 77 -13.59 4.79 -5.70
CA ALA A 77 -14.86 5.12 -5.07
C ALA A 77 -15.04 6.65 -4.95
N GLN A 78 -14.00 7.38 -4.53
CA GLN A 78 -14.04 8.84 -4.46
C GLN A 78 -14.19 9.49 -5.84
N PHE A 79 -13.47 8.99 -6.85
CA PHE A 79 -13.60 9.47 -8.23
C PHE A 79 -15.03 9.30 -8.77
N VAL A 80 -15.65 8.15 -8.53
CA VAL A 80 -17.04 7.89 -8.94
C VAL A 80 -18.03 8.83 -8.22
N TYR A 81 -17.82 9.10 -6.94
CA TYR A 81 -18.67 10.03 -6.18
C TYR A 81 -18.62 11.45 -6.75
N TYR A 82 -17.42 12.00 -7.00
CA TYR A 82 -17.29 13.34 -7.58
C TYR A 82 -17.87 13.42 -8.99
N LEU A 83 -17.70 12.36 -9.81
CA LEU A 83 -18.27 12.30 -11.15
C LEU A 83 -19.80 12.38 -11.11
N ILE A 84 -20.45 11.62 -10.22
CA ILE A 84 -21.91 11.64 -10.07
C ILE A 84 -22.38 13.03 -9.61
N LEU A 85 -21.68 13.64 -8.67
CA LEU A 85 -22.04 14.95 -8.13
C LEU A 85 -21.94 16.05 -9.20
N VAL A 86 -20.91 16.02 -10.05
CA VAL A 86 -20.76 16.95 -11.18
C VAL A 86 -21.89 16.77 -12.21
N VAL A 87 -22.23 15.52 -12.55
CA VAL A 87 -23.33 15.23 -13.48
C VAL A 87 -24.67 15.71 -12.92
N ALA A 88 -24.93 15.50 -11.62
CA ALA A 88 -26.15 15.94 -10.97
C ALA A 88 -26.30 17.48 -10.97
N LEU A 89 -25.22 18.21 -10.68
CA LEU A 89 -25.22 19.67 -10.72
C LEU A 89 -25.41 20.22 -12.15
N LEU A 90 -24.81 19.58 -13.15
CA LEU A 90 -25.03 19.92 -14.56
C LEU A 90 -26.49 19.71 -14.97
N ALA A 91 -27.09 18.58 -14.60
CA ALA A 91 -28.49 18.30 -14.88
C ALA A 91 -29.44 19.31 -14.20
N LEU A 92 -29.15 19.69 -12.95
CA LEU A 92 -29.90 20.71 -12.23
C LEU A 92 -29.79 22.08 -12.92
N GLY A 93 -28.59 22.47 -13.35
CA GLY A 93 -28.36 23.73 -14.07
C GLY A 93 -29.11 23.79 -15.39
N ILE A 94 -29.13 22.69 -16.16
CA ILE A 94 -29.92 22.59 -17.39
C ILE A 94 -31.42 22.70 -17.07
N TYR A 95 -31.91 22.00 -16.05
CA TYR A 95 -33.31 22.08 -15.65
C TYR A 95 -33.73 23.52 -15.28
N MET A 96 -32.90 24.25 -14.53
CA MET A 96 -33.17 25.65 -14.15
C MET A 96 -33.14 26.64 -15.32
N VAL A 97 -32.48 26.29 -16.43
CA VAL A 97 -32.37 27.17 -17.62
C VAL A 97 -33.52 26.94 -18.60
N TYR A 98 -34.03 25.71 -18.67
CA TYR A 98 -35.04 25.30 -19.65
C TYR A 98 -36.45 25.16 -19.07
N ASN A 99 -36.63 25.50 -17.80
CA ASN A 99 -37.92 25.51 -17.09
C ASN A 99 -38.05 26.80 -16.29
#